data_AF-A0A2N3H1E1-F1
#
_entry.id   AF-A0A2N3H1E1-F1
#
_cell.length_a   1.000
_cell.length_b   1.000
_cell.length_c   1.000
_cell.angle_alpha   90.00
_cell.angle_beta   90.00
_cell.angle_gamma   90.00
#
_symmetry.space_group_name_H-M   'P 1'
#
loop_
_entity.id
_entity.type
_entity.pdbx_description
1 polymer ?
#
loop_
_entity_poly.entity_id
_entity_poly.type
_entity_poly.pdbx_seq_one_letter_code
_entity_poly.pdbx_strand_id
1 'polypeptide(L)'
;MPQTSRRILILEPYYGGSHRAVLDAIFPLPGWDVDLLTLPPRKWKWRMRGAAITMAAEVERLYASGARWDLIFSSTFLNLAEFKGLTGCAIAGVPTIVYFHENQLVYPVRHEAEWDLQFPLTNITSALAADACLFNTQWNLDAFIREIPGFLKQFPDHHPVGVAERIAAKSEVLAPPFDPTPFSAAPTRGARSRIVWPHRWEHDKDPKAFFSAMHALAAEGLDFEVAVAGQAFRETQASVEASAAALGERLVHLGEPEGRGAYAALLGSSDIAVSTAQNEFFGLAMLEACYAGCTPVVPDRLAYPELYPEQYRYGSPEGLVALLRSLILERPEPGAARHLAERFTAESLQPAYEATLARIAGHR
;
A
#
# COMPACT_ATOMS: atom_id res chain seq x y z
N MET A 1 -22.05 -4.44 -32.28
CA MET A 1 -20.69 -4.36 -32.86
C MET A 1 -19.73 -4.88 -31.80
N PRO A 2 -18.74 -5.73 -32.12
CA PRO A 2 -17.74 -6.10 -31.12
C PRO A 2 -17.06 -4.82 -30.65
N GLN A 3 -17.18 -4.49 -29.37
CA GLN A 3 -16.41 -3.41 -28.76
C GLN A 3 -14.94 -3.76 -29.02
N THR A 4 -14.23 -2.93 -29.80
CA THR A 4 -12.78 -3.04 -29.90
C THR A 4 -12.23 -2.81 -28.50
N SER A 5 -11.71 -3.87 -27.88
CA SER A 5 -11.04 -3.81 -26.58
C SER A 5 -9.92 -2.77 -26.66
N ARG A 6 -9.89 -1.81 -25.73
CA ARG A 6 -8.77 -0.86 -25.62
C ARG A 6 -7.57 -1.60 -25.06
N ARG A 7 -6.35 -1.19 -25.37
CA ARG A 7 -5.16 -1.86 -24.84
C ARG A 7 -4.41 -0.96 -23.85
N ILE A 8 -4.07 -1.50 -22.69
CA ILE A 8 -3.27 -0.82 -21.66
C ILE A 8 -1.93 -1.50 -21.46
N LEU A 9 -0.86 -0.71 -21.40
CA LEU A 9 0.46 -1.15 -20.96
C LEU A 9 0.64 -0.84 -19.47
N ILE A 10 0.86 -1.86 -18.66
CA ILE A 10 1.13 -1.72 -17.23
C ILE A 10 2.62 -1.93 -16.96
N LEU A 11 3.23 -0.99 -16.26
CA LEU A 11 4.63 -0.98 -15.91
C LEU A 11 4.78 -1.05 -14.38
N GLU A 12 5.12 -2.23 -13.86
CA GLU A 12 5.34 -2.44 -12.42
C GLU A 12 6.77 -2.96 -12.15
N PRO A 13 7.73 -2.07 -11.89
CA PRO A 13 9.10 -2.47 -11.58
C PRO A 13 9.27 -3.22 -10.25
N TYR A 14 8.27 -3.23 -9.38
CA TYR A 14 8.32 -3.93 -8.10
C TYR A 14 7.07 -4.81 -7.93
N TYR A 15 6.98 -5.90 -8.69
CA TYR A 15 5.79 -6.74 -8.72
C TYR A 15 5.80 -7.80 -7.61
N GLY A 16 5.37 -7.42 -6.41
CA GLY A 16 5.22 -8.31 -5.26
C GLY A 16 4.36 -7.70 -4.16
N GLY A 17 4.03 -8.50 -3.14
CA GLY A 17 3.24 -8.04 -1.99
C GLY A 17 1.96 -7.30 -2.39
N SER A 18 1.75 -6.12 -1.81
CA SER A 18 0.61 -5.25 -2.09
C SER A 18 0.56 -4.74 -3.54
N HIS A 19 1.70 -4.44 -4.18
CA HIS A 19 1.73 -3.97 -5.57
C HIS A 19 1.09 -4.99 -6.50
N ARG A 20 1.52 -6.25 -6.39
CA ARG A 20 0.92 -7.35 -7.14
C ARG A 20 -0.56 -7.52 -6.79
N ALA A 21 -0.90 -7.58 -5.51
CA ALA A 21 -2.28 -7.81 -5.07
C ALA A 21 -3.25 -6.74 -5.61
N VAL A 22 -2.82 -5.48 -5.66
CA VAL A 22 -3.61 -4.36 -6.17
C VAL A 22 -3.76 -4.44 -7.69
N LEU A 23 -2.67 -4.67 -8.44
CA LEU A 23 -2.75 -4.78 -9.89
C LEU A 23 -3.60 -5.99 -10.33
N ASP A 24 -3.44 -7.12 -9.65
CA ASP A 24 -4.22 -8.34 -9.91
C ASP A 24 -5.71 -8.14 -9.58
N ALA A 25 -6.05 -7.19 -8.71
CA ALA A 25 -7.43 -6.80 -8.40
C ALA A 25 -8.00 -5.73 -9.34
N ILE A 26 -7.18 -4.83 -9.91
CA ILE A 26 -7.62 -3.78 -10.84
C ILE A 26 -7.84 -4.34 -12.25
N PHE A 27 -6.84 -5.06 -12.79
CA PHE A 27 -6.71 -5.29 -14.22
C PHE A 27 -7.42 -6.51 -14.83
N PRO A 28 -8.23 -7.29 -14.10
CA PRO A 28 -9.34 -8.05 -14.69
C PRO A 28 -10.46 -7.17 -15.28
N LEU A 29 -10.25 -5.85 -15.39
CA LEU A 29 -11.20 -4.84 -15.84
C LEU A 29 -11.76 -5.13 -17.25
N PRO A 30 -13.09 -5.26 -17.41
CA PRO A 30 -13.71 -5.47 -18.71
C PRO A 30 -13.39 -4.34 -19.71
N GLY A 31 -13.20 -4.71 -20.98
CA GLY A 31 -12.96 -3.76 -22.07
C GLY A 31 -11.51 -3.30 -22.24
N TRP A 32 -10.59 -3.84 -21.44
CA TRP A 32 -9.16 -3.60 -21.55
C TRP A 32 -8.38 -4.90 -21.83
N ASP A 33 -7.62 -4.92 -22.91
CA ASP A 33 -6.53 -5.86 -23.12
C ASP A 33 -5.29 -5.36 -22.36
N VAL A 34 -4.62 -6.24 -21.64
CA VAL A 34 -3.51 -5.87 -20.74
C VAL A 34 -2.19 -6.45 -21.22
N ASP A 35 -1.22 -5.58 -21.50
CA ASP A 35 0.20 -5.94 -21.57
C ASP A 35 0.87 -5.55 -20.24
N LEU A 36 1.26 -6.54 -19.44
CA LEU A 36 1.85 -6.32 -18.12
C LEU A 36 3.36 -6.60 -18.15
N LEU A 37 4.16 -5.56 -17.95
CA LEU A 37 5.62 -5.65 -17.80
C LEU A 37 6.01 -5.49 -16.34
N THR A 38 6.69 -6.50 -15.81
CA THR A 38 7.05 -6.57 -14.39
C THR A 38 8.53 -6.83 -14.19
N LEU A 39 9.05 -6.43 -13.03
CA LEU A 39 10.34 -6.88 -12.53
C LEU A 39 10.20 -7.48 -11.12
N PRO A 40 11.08 -8.43 -10.73
CA PRO A 40 11.00 -9.07 -9.43
C PRO A 40 11.11 -8.08 -8.26
N PRO A 41 10.37 -8.27 -7.15
CA PRO A 41 10.24 -7.35 -6.02
C PRO A 41 11.46 -7.40 -5.08
N ARG A 42 12.63 -7.08 -5.62
CA ARG A 42 13.91 -7.09 -4.90
C ARG A 42 14.75 -5.92 -5.35
N LYS A 43 15.60 -5.43 -4.44
CA LYS A 43 16.52 -4.31 -4.71
C LYS A 43 15.76 -3.07 -5.20
N TRP A 44 14.83 -2.59 -4.37
CA TRP A 44 13.90 -1.50 -4.68
C TRP A 44 14.62 -0.26 -5.25
N LYS A 45 15.79 0.12 -4.70
CA LYS A 45 16.63 1.21 -5.24
C LYS A 45 17.04 0.99 -6.70
N TRP A 46 17.41 -0.25 -7.06
CA TRP A 46 17.71 -0.59 -8.45
C TRP A 46 16.46 -0.61 -9.34
N ARG A 47 15.30 -0.98 -8.80
CA ARG A 47 14.03 -0.87 -9.54
C ARG A 47 13.73 0.58 -9.91
N MET A 48 13.92 1.51 -8.98
CA MET A 48 13.70 2.93 -9.25
C MET A 48 14.66 3.55 -10.27
N ARG A 49 15.86 2.98 -10.46
CA ARG A 49 16.91 3.55 -11.32
C ARG A 49 17.12 2.80 -12.64
N GLY A 50 16.96 1.48 -12.64
CA GLY A 50 17.26 0.64 -13.79
C GLY A 50 16.04 0.22 -14.60
N ALA A 51 14.83 0.31 -14.04
CA ALA A 51 13.65 -0.26 -14.69
C ALA A 51 13.27 0.44 -16.00
N ALA A 52 13.44 1.77 -16.08
CA ALA A 52 13.16 2.52 -17.31
C ALA A 52 13.96 1.98 -18.50
N ILE A 53 15.24 1.61 -18.29
CA ILE A 53 16.11 1.04 -19.33
C ILE A 53 15.59 -0.34 -19.77
N THR A 54 15.34 -1.23 -18.81
CA THR A 54 14.91 -2.60 -19.12
C THR A 54 13.53 -2.62 -19.77
N MET A 55 12.58 -1.84 -19.23
CA MET A 55 11.21 -1.81 -19.74
C MET A 55 11.11 -1.09 -21.08
N ALA A 56 11.92 -0.06 -21.35
CA ALA A 56 11.94 0.61 -22.64
C ALA A 56 12.33 -0.35 -23.77
N ALA A 57 13.39 -1.14 -23.60
CA ALA A 57 13.83 -2.13 -24.59
C ALA A 57 12.75 -3.18 -24.88
N GLU A 58 12.01 -3.61 -23.85
CA GLU A 58 10.91 -4.57 -24.02
C GLU A 58 9.70 -3.94 -24.72
N VAL A 59 9.37 -2.69 -24.42
CA VAL A 59 8.32 -1.93 -25.10
C VAL A 59 8.65 -1.71 -26.56
N GLU A 60 9.90 -1.41 -26.90
CA GLU A 60 10.35 -1.32 -28.30
C GLU A 60 10.17 -2.65 -29.03
N ARG A 61 10.50 -3.77 -28.39
CA ARG A 61 10.31 -5.12 -28.95
C ARG A 61 8.84 -5.42 -29.22
N LEU A 62 7.96 -5.11 -28.25
CA LEU A 62 6.51 -5.28 -28.41
C LEU A 62 5.96 -4.37 -29.52
N TYR A 63 6.38 -3.11 -29.54
CA TYR A 63 5.98 -2.15 -30.56
C TYR A 63 6.40 -2.59 -31.97
N ALA A 64 7.62 -3.12 -32.13
CA ALA A 64 8.12 -3.68 -33.37
C ALA A 64 7.34 -4.93 -33.83
N SER A 65 6.79 -5.70 -32.87
CA SER A 65 5.88 -6.82 -33.16
C SER A 65 4.44 -6.42 -33.47
N GLY A 66 4.14 -5.11 -33.47
CA GLY A 66 2.82 -4.56 -33.81
C GLY A 66 1.95 -4.15 -32.63
N ALA A 67 2.42 -4.28 -31.38
CA ALA A 67 1.66 -3.83 -30.21
C ALA A 67 1.46 -2.31 -30.22
N ARG A 68 0.26 -1.86 -29.86
CA ARG A 68 -0.11 -0.45 -29.71
C ARG A 68 -0.97 -0.32 -28.47
N TRP A 69 -0.85 0.81 -27.79
CA TRP A 69 -1.52 1.05 -26.51
C TRP A 69 -2.35 2.32 -26.57
N ASP A 70 -3.51 2.28 -25.92
CA ASP A 70 -4.40 3.41 -25.73
C ASP A 70 -4.14 4.13 -24.40
N LEU A 71 -3.44 3.47 -23.47
CA LEU A 71 -3.10 3.99 -22.15
C LEU A 71 -1.85 3.30 -21.60
N ILE A 72 -1.05 4.03 -20.84
CA ILE A 72 0.06 3.49 -20.06
C ILE A 72 -0.21 3.76 -18.58
N PHE A 73 -0.12 2.73 -17.76
CA PHE A 73 -0.25 2.81 -16.31
C PHE A 73 1.07 2.37 -15.67
N SER A 74 1.66 3.20 -14.82
CA SER A 74 2.94 2.90 -14.18
C SER A 74 2.87 3.14 -12.67
N SER A 75 3.59 2.32 -11.89
CA SER A 75 3.77 2.59 -10.46
C SER A 75 4.86 3.65 -10.24
N THR A 76 4.92 4.20 -9.02
CA THR A 76 5.95 5.19 -8.62
C THR A 76 7.38 4.66 -8.64
N PHE A 77 7.58 3.35 -8.82
CA PHE A 77 8.89 2.78 -9.01
C PHE A 77 9.48 3.06 -10.39
N LEU A 78 8.69 3.43 -11.39
CA LEU A 78 9.22 3.77 -12.70
C LEU A 78 9.58 5.26 -12.73
N ASN A 79 10.78 5.58 -13.23
CA ASN A 79 11.04 6.93 -13.74
C ASN A 79 10.36 7.09 -15.10
N LEU A 80 9.13 7.60 -15.11
CA LEU A 80 8.32 7.74 -16.31
C LEU A 80 8.94 8.75 -17.30
N ALA A 81 9.61 9.79 -16.80
CA ALA A 81 10.28 10.76 -17.66
C ALA A 81 11.43 10.12 -18.46
N GLU A 82 12.30 9.36 -17.79
CA GLU A 82 13.36 8.59 -18.45
C GLU A 82 12.80 7.53 -19.39
N PHE A 83 11.77 6.80 -18.97
CA PHE A 83 11.11 5.79 -19.80
C PHE A 83 10.54 6.39 -21.09
N LYS A 84 9.85 7.54 -21.03
CA LYS A 84 9.35 8.26 -22.23
C LYS A 84 10.50 8.72 -23.13
N GLY A 85 11.59 9.21 -22.55
CA GLY A 85 12.78 9.61 -23.30
C GLY A 85 13.45 8.44 -24.04
N LEU A 86 13.47 7.26 -23.43
CA LEU A 86 14.10 6.06 -24.00
C LEU A 86 13.23 5.37 -25.06
N THR A 87 11.92 5.30 -24.86
CA THR A 87 10.98 4.61 -25.77
C THR A 87 10.60 5.42 -27.01
N GLY A 88 10.74 6.75 -26.97
CA GLY A 88 10.56 7.63 -28.11
C GLY A 88 9.21 7.44 -28.82
N CYS A 89 9.24 7.21 -30.14
CA CYS A 89 8.03 7.13 -30.96
C CYS A 89 7.10 5.94 -30.64
N ALA A 90 7.59 4.91 -29.94
CA ALA A 90 6.81 3.71 -29.64
C ALA A 90 5.56 4.01 -28.78
N ILE A 91 5.64 5.04 -27.95
CA ILE A 91 4.57 5.47 -27.05
C ILE A 91 4.20 6.95 -27.20
N ALA A 92 4.69 7.60 -28.25
CA ALA A 92 4.44 9.02 -28.47
C ALA A 92 2.92 9.29 -28.61
N GLY A 93 2.41 10.20 -27.79
CA GLY A 93 1.00 10.56 -27.77
C GLY A 93 0.08 9.56 -27.04
N VAL A 94 0.62 8.50 -26.43
CA VAL A 94 -0.17 7.61 -25.57
C VAL A 94 -0.34 8.26 -24.19
N PRO A 95 -1.56 8.45 -23.68
CA PRO A 95 -1.79 8.97 -22.34
C PRO A 95 -1.12 8.11 -21.27
N THR A 96 -0.59 8.76 -20.23
CA THR A 96 0.23 8.14 -19.19
C THR A 96 -0.30 8.44 -17.79
N ILE A 97 -0.39 7.41 -16.96
CA ILE A 97 -0.75 7.47 -15.55
C ILE A 97 0.45 7.04 -14.71
N VAL A 98 0.71 7.78 -13.63
CA VAL A 98 1.55 7.33 -12.52
C VAL A 98 0.67 7.13 -11.30
N TYR A 99 0.68 5.91 -10.75
CA TYR A 99 -0.08 5.54 -9.57
C TYR A 99 0.82 5.46 -8.33
N PHE A 100 0.53 6.30 -7.34
CA PHE A 100 1.24 6.47 -6.09
C PHE A 100 0.70 5.52 -5.02
N HIS A 101 1.23 4.29 -5.00
CA HIS A 101 1.09 3.36 -3.87
C HIS A 101 1.85 3.87 -2.63
N GLU A 102 2.98 4.52 -2.88
CA GLU A 102 3.86 5.13 -1.91
C GLU A 102 4.60 6.30 -2.57
N ASN A 103 5.07 7.24 -1.76
CA ASN A 103 5.89 8.35 -2.23
C ASN A 103 7.18 8.46 -1.40
N GLN A 104 8.30 8.70 -2.09
CA GLN A 104 9.62 8.72 -1.49
C GLN A 104 9.96 10.05 -0.78
N LEU A 105 9.09 11.08 -0.87
CA LEU A 105 9.28 12.34 -0.14
C LEU A 105 9.02 12.18 1.35
N VAL A 106 8.04 11.35 1.74
CA VAL A 106 7.68 11.11 3.14
C VAL A 106 8.00 9.69 3.61
N TYR A 107 8.58 8.86 2.75
CA TYR A 107 9.03 7.53 3.14
C TYR A 107 10.18 7.65 4.15
N PRO A 108 10.13 6.95 5.30
CA PRO A 108 11.15 7.08 6.32
C PRO A 108 12.51 6.57 5.82
N VAL A 109 13.50 7.45 5.72
CA VAL A 109 14.90 7.10 5.42
C VAL A 109 15.67 7.00 6.73
N ARG A 110 16.20 5.82 7.06
CA ARG A 110 16.97 5.63 8.31
C ARG A 110 18.37 6.26 8.28
N HIS A 111 18.95 6.35 7.09
CA HIS A 111 20.26 6.94 6.86
C HIS A 111 20.15 7.79 5.60
N GLU A 112 19.97 9.09 5.77
CA GLU A 112 19.99 10.02 4.65
C GLU A 112 21.41 10.08 4.10
N ALA A 113 21.59 9.55 2.90
CA ALA A 113 22.75 9.82 2.10
C ALA A 113 22.33 10.71 0.94
N GLU A 114 23.18 11.64 0.51
CA GLU A 114 22.85 12.60 -0.56
C GLU A 114 22.35 11.91 -1.84
N TRP A 115 22.84 10.71 -2.16
CA TRP A 115 22.38 9.94 -3.32
C TRP A 115 20.94 9.42 -3.20
N ASP A 116 20.32 9.42 -2.01
CA ASP A 116 18.92 9.01 -1.84
C ASP A 116 17.94 10.11 -2.28
N LEU A 117 18.39 11.37 -2.45
CA LEU A 117 17.59 12.47 -3.05
C LEU A 117 17.09 12.14 -4.47
N GLN A 118 17.73 11.18 -5.15
CA GLN A 118 17.29 10.76 -6.47
C GLN A 118 15.92 10.08 -6.48
N PHE A 119 15.48 9.44 -5.39
CA PHE A 119 14.20 8.70 -5.39
C PHE A 119 12.98 9.61 -5.27
N PRO A 120 12.95 10.60 -4.36
CA PRO A 120 11.90 11.61 -4.41
C PRO A 120 11.94 12.41 -5.72
N LEU A 121 13.13 12.69 -6.26
CA LEU A 121 13.25 13.35 -7.56
C LEU A 121 12.64 12.49 -8.68
N THR A 122 12.87 11.17 -8.70
CA THR A 122 12.20 10.23 -9.63
C THR A 122 10.68 10.33 -9.51
N ASN A 123 10.11 10.38 -8.30
CA ASN A 123 8.67 10.53 -8.13
C ASN A 123 8.16 11.88 -8.68
N ILE A 124 8.87 12.98 -8.44
CA ILE A 124 8.51 14.32 -8.93
C ILE A 124 8.59 14.38 -10.46
N THR A 125 9.68 13.89 -11.07
CA THR A 125 9.85 13.92 -12.52
C THR A 125 8.85 13.00 -13.21
N SER A 126 8.55 11.82 -12.64
CA SER A 126 7.47 10.96 -13.11
C SER A 126 6.12 11.66 -13.06
N ALA A 127 5.78 12.30 -11.94
CA ALA A 127 4.54 13.05 -11.80
C ALA A 127 4.43 14.17 -12.83
N LEU A 128 5.51 14.93 -13.06
CA LEU A 128 5.55 15.99 -14.07
C LEU A 128 5.38 15.46 -15.49
N ALA A 129 5.91 14.29 -15.81
CA ALA A 129 5.85 13.66 -17.14
C ALA A 129 4.53 12.94 -17.44
N ALA A 130 3.76 12.58 -16.42
CA ALA A 130 2.46 11.91 -16.54
C ALA A 130 1.37 12.84 -17.06
N ASP A 131 0.33 12.29 -17.68
CA ASP A 131 -0.88 13.05 -18.02
C ASP A 131 -1.86 13.10 -16.85
N ALA A 132 -1.85 12.07 -16.00
CA ALA A 132 -2.57 12.04 -14.73
C ALA A 132 -1.75 11.34 -13.62
N CYS A 133 -1.93 11.79 -12.38
CA CYS A 133 -1.36 11.17 -11.19
C CYS A 133 -2.49 10.66 -10.30
N LEU A 134 -2.44 9.38 -9.93
CA LEU A 134 -3.43 8.77 -9.06
C LEU A 134 -2.78 8.46 -7.71
N PHE A 135 -3.44 8.81 -6.62
CA PHE A 135 -2.96 8.56 -5.25
C PHE A 135 -3.90 7.62 -4.51
N ASN A 136 -3.36 6.75 -3.66
CA ASN A 136 -4.18 5.82 -2.87
C ASN A 136 -5.02 6.50 -1.78
N THR A 137 -4.60 7.67 -1.28
CA THR A 137 -5.27 8.45 -0.24
C THR A 137 -5.08 9.94 -0.46
N GLN A 138 -5.99 10.74 0.09
CA GLN A 138 -5.82 12.20 0.14
C GLN A 138 -4.61 12.57 1.02
N TRP A 139 -4.38 11.84 2.12
CA TRP A 139 -3.20 12.04 2.94
C TRP A 139 -1.89 11.92 2.15
N ASN A 140 -1.76 10.88 1.31
CA ASN A 140 -0.57 10.67 0.47
C ASN A 140 -0.39 11.80 -0.55
N LEU A 141 -1.48 12.21 -1.22
CA LEU A 141 -1.49 13.33 -2.16
C LEU A 141 -1.04 14.63 -1.47
N ASP A 142 -1.70 15.01 -0.37
CA ASP A 142 -1.41 16.25 0.36
C ASP A 142 0.03 16.26 0.88
N ALA A 143 0.50 15.13 1.40
CA ALA A 143 1.88 14.97 1.84
C ALA A 143 2.86 15.18 0.69
N PHE A 144 2.64 14.51 -0.45
CA PHE A 144 3.50 14.66 -1.61
C PHE A 144 3.57 16.11 -2.10
N ILE A 145 2.42 16.76 -2.28
CA ILE A 145 2.35 18.15 -2.75
C ILE A 145 3.01 19.13 -1.77
N ARG A 146 2.76 18.96 -0.46
CA ARG A 146 3.30 19.84 0.58
C ARG A 146 4.82 19.77 0.69
N GLU A 147 5.42 18.59 0.54
CA GLU A 147 6.86 18.42 0.75
C GLU A 147 7.71 18.86 -0.48
N ILE A 148 7.13 18.93 -1.69
CA ILE A 148 7.87 19.30 -2.92
C ILE A 148 8.66 20.61 -2.78
N PRO A 149 8.09 21.74 -2.34
CA PRO A 149 8.83 23.00 -2.27
C PRO A 149 9.99 22.97 -1.28
N GLY A 150 9.83 22.26 -0.15
CA GLY A 150 10.87 22.09 0.85
C GLY A 150 12.02 21.22 0.32
N PHE A 151 11.66 20.12 -0.35
CA PHE A 151 12.62 19.22 -0.97
C PHE A 151 13.45 19.90 -2.08
N LEU A 152 12.82 20.64 -2.99
CA LEU A 152 13.53 21.30 -4.09
C LEU A 152 14.52 22.37 -3.62
N LYS A 153 14.30 22.98 -2.45
CA LYS A 153 15.21 23.97 -1.84
C LYS A 153 16.53 23.34 -1.33
N GLN A 154 16.60 22.02 -1.20
CA GLN A 154 17.81 21.32 -0.77
C GLN A 154 18.90 21.28 -1.87
N PHE A 155 18.53 21.53 -3.13
CA PHE A 155 19.46 21.52 -4.25
C PHE A 155 20.25 22.85 -4.36
N PRO A 156 21.45 22.85 -4.97
CA PRO A 156 22.38 23.99 -4.87
C PRO A 156 21.93 25.27 -5.60
N ASP A 157 21.16 25.19 -6.69
CA ASP A 157 20.70 26.36 -7.46
C ASP A 157 19.46 26.01 -8.33
N HIS A 158 18.83 27.01 -8.95
CA HIS A 158 17.72 26.90 -9.91
C HIS A 158 16.48 26.15 -9.38
N HIS A 159 16.02 26.51 -8.18
CA HIS A 159 14.81 25.92 -7.57
C HIS A 159 13.57 26.19 -8.43
N PRO A 160 12.98 25.15 -9.08
CA PRO A 160 11.82 25.35 -9.93
C PRO A 160 10.59 25.74 -9.11
N VAL A 161 9.86 26.76 -9.55
CA VAL A 161 8.61 27.23 -8.93
C VAL A 161 7.40 26.61 -9.63
N GLY A 162 6.27 26.50 -8.93
CA GLY A 162 5.03 26.01 -9.53
C GLY A 162 4.95 24.49 -9.71
N VAL A 163 5.95 23.73 -9.24
CA VAL A 163 6.02 22.26 -9.46
C VAL A 163 4.89 21.54 -8.75
N ALA A 164 4.66 21.90 -7.48
CA ALA A 164 3.62 21.30 -6.65
C ALA A 164 2.23 21.55 -7.27
N GLU A 165 1.96 22.77 -7.70
CA GLU A 165 0.69 23.21 -8.30
C GLU A 165 0.44 22.49 -9.63
N ARG A 166 1.47 22.34 -10.47
CA ARG A 166 1.38 21.63 -11.76
C ARG A 166 1.08 20.15 -11.59
N ILE A 167 1.63 19.51 -10.55
CA ILE A 167 1.32 18.11 -10.25
C ILE A 167 -0.09 18.02 -9.67
N ALA A 168 -0.43 18.86 -8.71
CA ALA A 168 -1.76 18.88 -8.08
C ALA A 168 -2.89 19.04 -9.10
N ALA A 169 -2.72 19.89 -10.13
CA ALA A 169 -3.72 20.16 -11.16
C ALA A 169 -4.14 18.92 -12.00
N LYS A 170 -3.33 17.86 -11.98
CA LYS A 170 -3.59 16.59 -12.68
C LYS A 170 -3.59 15.38 -11.75
N SER A 171 -3.73 15.63 -10.44
CA SER A 171 -3.72 14.60 -9.42
C SER A 171 -5.13 14.38 -8.87
N GLU A 172 -5.49 13.11 -8.64
CA GLU A 172 -6.72 12.74 -7.96
C GLU A 172 -6.50 11.48 -7.11
N VAL A 173 -7.41 11.24 -6.15
CA VAL A 173 -7.38 10.07 -5.29
C VAL A 173 -8.20 8.95 -5.92
N LEU A 174 -7.59 7.78 -6.06
CA LEU A 174 -8.26 6.54 -6.44
C LEU A 174 -7.70 5.41 -5.56
N ALA A 175 -8.48 5.00 -4.57
CA ALA A 175 -8.07 4.00 -3.59
C ALA A 175 -7.73 2.65 -4.25
N PRO A 176 -6.74 1.90 -3.74
CA PRO A 176 -6.40 0.61 -4.28
C PRO A 176 -7.42 -0.45 -3.84
N PRO A 177 -7.91 -1.31 -4.75
CA PRO A 177 -8.79 -2.40 -4.40
C PRO A 177 -8.06 -3.56 -3.74
N PHE A 178 -8.81 -4.39 -3.04
CA PHE A 178 -8.38 -5.74 -2.66
C PHE A 178 -9.40 -6.80 -3.09
N ASP A 179 -8.94 -8.04 -3.24
CA ASP A 179 -9.80 -9.20 -3.45
C ASP A 179 -10.38 -9.68 -2.10
N PRO A 180 -11.71 -9.57 -1.90
CA PRO A 180 -12.34 -9.98 -0.64
C PRO A 180 -12.53 -11.49 -0.51
N THR A 181 -12.39 -12.26 -1.60
CA THR A 181 -12.77 -13.68 -1.67
C THR A 181 -12.13 -14.51 -0.55
N PRO A 182 -10.81 -14.41 -0.27
CA PRO A 182 -10.19 -15.20 0.78
C PRO A 182 -10.73 -14.89 2.18
N PHE A 183 -11.20 -13.66 2.40
CA PHE A 183 -11.60 -13.11 3.70
C PHE A 183 -13.13 -13.15 3.92
N SER A 184 -13.88 -13.75 3.00
CA SER A 184 -15.35 -13.75 3.02
C SER A 184 -15.95 -14.80 3.96
N ALA A 185 -15.16 -15.77 4.43
CA ALA A 185 -15.60 -16.80 5.35
C ALA A 185 -16.17 -16.20 6.66
N ALA A 186 -17.09 -16.93 7.30
CA ALA A 186 -17.60 -16.54 8.61
C ALA A 186 -16.46 -16.58 9.65
N PRO A 187 -16.35 -15.57 10.54
CA PRO A 187 -15.31 -15.56 11.58
C PRO A 187 -15.39 -16.78 12.50
N THR A 188 -14.24 -17.37 12.85
CA THR A 188 -14.10 -18.60 13.66
C THR A 188 -13.41 -18.31 14.98
N ARG A 189 -14.09 -17.54 15.83
CA ARG A 189 -13.54 -17.03 17.09
C ARG A 189 -13.42 -18.09 18.18
N GLY A 190 -12.28 -18.08 18.89
CA GLY A 190 -12.02 -18.96 20.04
C GLY A 190 -12.63 -18.47 21.35
N ALA A 191 -12.38 -19.18 22.45
CA ALA A 191 -12.88 -18.81 23.78
C ALA A 191 -12.23 -17.52 24.33
N ARG A 192 -10.95 -17.28 24.02
CA ARG A 192 -10.21 -16.07 24.39
C ARG A 192 -10.26 -15.04 23.28
N SER A 193 -10.20 -13.76 23.64
CA SER A 193 -10.05 -12.67 22.67
C SER A 193 -8.67 -12.76 22.03
N ARG A 194 -8.60 -12.75 20.69
CA ARG A 194 -7.35 -12.85 19.94
C ARG A 194 -7.02 -11.53 19.25
N ILE A 195 -5.81 -11.05 19.51
CA ILE A 195 -5.23 -9.84 18.94
C ILE A 195 -4.22 -10.25 17.88
N VAL A 196 -4.41 -9.77 16.65
CA VAL A 196 -3.49 -9.99 15.54
C VAL A 196 -2.75 -8.70 15.18
N TRP A 197 -1.45 -8.82 14.94
CA TRP A 197 -0.61 -7.78 14.33
C TRP A 197 -0.19 -8.24 12.93
N PRO A 198 -0.95 -7.85 11.89
CA PRO A 198 -0.80 -8.38 10.53
C PRO A 198 0.20 -7.57 9.71
N HIS A 199 1.43 -7.44 10.19
CA HIS A 199 2.45 -6.61 9.58
C HIS A 199 3.77 -7.35 9.35
N ARG A 200 4.47 -6.96 8.28
CA ARG A 200 5.88 -7.32 8.08
C ARG A 200 6.69 -6.86 9.29
N TRP A 201 7.66 -7.67 9.69
CA TRP A 201 8.53 -7.34 10.81
C TRP A 201 9.53 -6.30 10.35
N GLU A 202 9.11 -5.05 10.24
CA GLU A 202 9.94 -3.93 9.82
C GLU A 202 9.79 -2.79 10.80
N HIS A 203 10.82 -1.93 10.88
CA HIS A 203 10.85 -0.86 11.87
C HIS A 203 9.75 0.18 11.66
N ASP A 204 9.38 0.44 10.41
CA ASP A 204 8.28 1.35 10.07
C ASP A 204 6.91 0.83 10.53
N LYS A 205 6.80 -0.47 10.85
CA LYS A 205 5.59 -1.05 11.45
C LYS A 205 5.59 -0.99 12.98
N ASP A 206 6.72 -0.62 13.58
CA ASP A 206 6.91 -0.45 15.03
C ASP A 206 6.42 -1.64 15.86
N PRO A 207 7.05 -2.83 15.70
CA PRO A 207 6.74 -3.99 16.54
C PRO A 207 6.97 -3.70 18.03
N LYS A 208 7.88 -2.78 18.37
CA LYS A 208 8.19 -2.44 19.77
C LYS A 208 6.98 -1.84 20.48
N ALA A 209 6.28 -0.89 19.84
CA ALA A 209 5.05 -0.33 20.40
C ALA A 209 3.97 -1.42 20.59
N PHE A 210 3.83 -2.33 19.61
CA PHE A 210 2.88 -3.44 19.70
C PHE A 210 3.17 -4.35 20.91
N PHE A 211 4.41 -4.88 21.01
CA PHE A 211 4.77 -5.76 22.11
C PHE A 211 4.72 -5.06 23.48
N SER A 212 5.09 -3.78 23.56
CA SER A 212 4.98 -3.01 24.80
C SER A 212 3.53 -2.97 25.31
N ALA A 213 2.55 -2.76 24.41
CA ALA A 213 1.14 -2.79 24.76
C ALA A 213 0.68 -4.19 25.18
N MET A 214 1.10 -5.24 24.46
CA MET A 214 0.76 -6.63 24.82
C MET A 214 1.32 -7.02 26.18
N HIS A 215 2.56 -6.65 26.49
CA HIS A 215 3.17 -6.92 27.79
C HIS A 215 2.51 -6.16 28.93
N ALA A 216 2.10 -4.90 28.71
CA ALA A 216 1.36 -4.12 29.70
C ALA A 216 0.02 -4.80 30.05
N LEU A 217 -0.76 -5.20 29.03
CA LEU A 217 -2.04 -5.91 29.21
C LEU A 217 -1.85 -7.27 29.89
N ALA A 218 -0.78 -8.00 29.57
CA ALA A 218 -0.45 -9.26 30.22
C ALA A 218 -0.04 -9.07 31.69
N ALA A 219 0.71 -8.00 32.02
CA ALA A 219 1.10 -7.66 33.38
C ALA A 219 -0.10 -7.26 34.27
N GLU A 220 -1.18 -6.75 33.66
CA GLU A 220 -2.46 -6.49 34.33
C GLU A 220 -3.28 -7.77 34.59
N GLY A 221 -2.82 -8.93 34.11
CA GLY A 221 -3.48 -10.21 34.32
C GLY A 221 -4.63 -10.50 33.34
N LEU A 222 -4.76 -9.74 32.25
CA LEU A 222 -5.77 -10.01 31.23
C LEU A 222 -5.47 -11.32 30.49
N ASP A 223 -6.54 -12.07 30.20
CA ASP A 223 -6.48 -13.32 29.42
C ASP A 223 -6.87 -13.05 27.96
N PHE A 224 -5.91 -13.24 27.06
CA PHE A 224 -6.04 -13.00 25.63
C PHE A 224 -4.97 -13.75 24.86
N GLU A 225 -5.17 -13.86 23.55
CA GLU A 225 -4.23 -14.46 22.61
C GLU A 225 -3.59 -13.40 21.71
N VAL A 226 -2.38 -13.66 21.26
CA VAL A 226 -1.58 -12.81 20.38
C VAL A 226 -1.11 -13.61 19.17
N ALA A 227 -1.41 -13.09 17.99
CA ALA A 227 -0.91 -13.58 16.71
C ALA A 227 -0.05 -12.50 16.04
N VAL A 228 1.21 -12.81 15.78
CA VAL A 228 2.16 -11.90 15.11
C VAL A 228 2.37 -12.42 13.69
N ALA A 229 1.68 -11.83 12.72
CA ALA A 229 1.55 -12.37 11.38
C ALA A 229 2.28 -11.51 10.34
N GLY A 230 3.35 -12.04 9.75
CA GLY A 230 4.05 -11.37 8.66
C GLY A 230 5.48 -11.85 8.45
N GLN A 231 6.02 -11.47 7.30
CA GLN A 231 7.38 -11.80 6.89
C GLN A 231 8.42 -11.23 7.86
N ALA A 232 9.37 -12.08 8.27
CA ALA A 232 10.52 -11.69 9.08
C ALA A 232 11.62 -11.04 8.24
N PHE A 233 12.20 -9.95 8.73
CA PHE A 233 13.40 -9.33 8.15
C PHE A 233 14.57 -9.44 9.11
N ARG A 234 15.77 -9.60 8.56
CA ARG A 234 17.00 -9.90 9.33
C ARG A 234 17.28 -8.91 10.47
N GLU A 235 16.93 -7.63 10.29
CA GLU A 235 17.23 -6.58 11.27
C GLU A 235 16.32 -6.61 12.51
N THR A 236 15.06 -7.01 12.34
CA THR A 236 14.02 -6.97 13.39
C THR A 236 13.76 -8.33 14.01
N GLN A 237 14.09 -9.41 13.29
CA GLN A 237 13.73 -10.80 13.64
C GLN A 237 14.07 -11.14 15.09
N ALA A 238 15.32 -10.94 15.51
CA ALA A 238 15.74 -11.28 16.87
C ALA A 238 14.98 -10.51 17.96
N SER A 239 14.67 -9.23 17.71
CA SER A 239 13.93 -8.39 18.65
C SER A 239 12.46 -8.80 18.74
N VAL A 240 11.84 -9.17 17.61
CA VAL A 240 10.47 -9.64 17.54
C VAL A 240 10.34 -10.99 18.23
N GLU A 241 11.21 -11.95 17.93
CA GLU A 241 11.22 -13.28 18.54
C GLU A 241 11.41 -13.21 20.07
N ALA A 242 12.35 -12.39 20.55
CA ALA A 242 12.59 -12.21 21.98
C ALA A 242 11.37 -11.61 22.70
N SER A 243 10.72 -10.60 22.10
CA SER A 243 9.52 -9.98 22.69
C SER A 243 8.32 -10.93 22.64
N ALA A 244 8.14 -11.66 21.55
CA ALA A 244 7.06 -12.63 21.39
C ALA A 244 7.19 -13.79 22.39
N ALA A 245 8.41 -14.27 22.66
CA ALA A 245 8.66 -15.33 23.63
C ALA A 245 8.19 -14.95 25.06
N ALA A 246 8.28 -13.67 25.44
CA ALA A 246 7.84 -13.19 26.74
C ALA A 246 6.32 -13.18 26.93
N LEU A 247 5.53 -13.45 25.87
CA LEU A 247 4.07 -13.59 25.96
C LEU A 247 3.62 -14.99 26.43
N GLY A 248 4.52 -15.99 26.42
CA GLY A 248 4.22 -17.35 26.87
C GLY A 248 3.01 -17.96 26.17
N GLU A 249 2.07 -18.53 26.94
CA GLU A 249 0.86 -19.19 26.43
C GLU A 249 -0.15 -18.25 25.72
N ARG A 250 0.10 -16.94 25.74
CA ARG A 250 -0.70 -15.97 24.97
C ARG A 250 -0.29 -15.96 23.50
N LEU A 251 0.95 -16.30 23.15
CA LEU A 251 1.41 -16.33 21.77
C LEU A 251 0.88 -17.59 21.06
N VAL A 252 -0.03 -17.40 20.09
CA VAL A 252 -0.65 -18.50 19.34
C VAL A 252 -0.17 -18.62 17.90
N HIS A 253 0.46 -17.57 17.37
CA HIS A 253 1.05 -17.57 16.04
C HIS A 253 2.23 -16.59 15.97
N LEU A 254 3.33 -17.01 15.34
CA LEU A 254 4.50 -16.17 15.08
C LEU A 254 5.07 -16.49 13.69
N GLY A 255 5.04 -15.51 12.80
CA GLY A 255 5.67 -15.59 11.48
C GLY A 255 4.70 -15.38 10.33
N GLU A 256 5.19 -15.57 9.11
CA GLU A 256 4.39 -15.45 7.90
C GLU A 256 3.45 -16.66 7.74
N PRO A 257 2.12 -16.47 7.61
CA PRO A 257 1.22 -17.58 7.35
C PRO A 257 1.50 -18.25 5.99
N GLU A 258 1.22 -19.55 5.90
CA GLU A 258 1.44 -20.36 4.69
C GLU A 258 0.42 -20.03 3.58
N GLY A 259 0.64 -18.90 2.91
CA GLY A 259 -0.19 -18.42 1.81
C GLY A 259 -1.49 -17.74 2.25
N ARG A 260 -2.27 -17.31 1.25
CA ARG A 260 -3.40 -16.40 1.44
C ARG A 260 -4.55 -17.02 2.25
N GLY A 261 -4.80 -18.32 2.09
CA GLY A 261 -5.83 -19.03 2.84
C GLY A 261 -5.52 -19.14 4.35
N ALA A 262 -4.28 -19.48 4.71
CA ALA A 262 -3.84 -19.53 6.10
C ALA A 262 -3.87 -18.14 6.76
N TYR A 263 -3.45 -17.10 6.02
CA TYR A 263 -3.55 -15.72 6.46
C TYR A 263 -5.01 -15.31 6.72
N ALA A 264 -5.91 -15.58 5.78
CA ALA A 264 -7.33 -15.25 5.94
C ALA A 264 -7.98 -16.01 7.11
N ALA A 265 -7.65 -17.29 7.31
CA ALA A 265 -8.12 -18.07 8.46
C ALA A 265 -7.60 -17.49 9.79
N LEU A 266 -6.34 -17.05 9.83
CA LEU A 266 -5.78 -16.39 11.01
C LEU A 266 -6.53 -15.08 11.33
N LEU A 267 -6.79 -14.24 10.33
CA LEU A 267 -7.58 -13.02 10.50
C LEU A 267 -9.02 -13.33 10.93
N GLY A 268 -9.69 -14.29 10.29
CA GLY A 268 -11.06 -14.69 10.62
C GLY A 268 -11.20 -15.33 12.01
N SER A 269 -10.11 -15.88 12.55
CA SER A 269 -10.06 -16.38 13.94
C SER A 269 -9.74 -15.30 14.98
N SER A 270 -9.39 -14.08 14.54
CA SER A 270 -8.98 -12.98 15.40
C SER A 270 -10.14 -12.01 15.67
N ASP A 271 -10.08 -11.34 16.81
CA ASP A 271 -11.09 -10.39 17.25
C ASP A 271 -10.69 -8.95 16.94
N ILE A 272 -9.40 -8.65 17.16
CA ILE A 272 -8.84 -7.31 17.09
C ILE A 272 -7.62 -7.35 16.19
N ALA A 273 -7.56 -6.47 15.19
CA ALA A 273 -6.38 -6.27 14.37
C ALA A 273 -5.73 -4.95 14.75
N VAL A 274 -4.43 -4.98 15.04
CA VAL A 274 -3.70 -3.82 15.53
C VAL A 274 -2.65 -3.40 14.52
N SER A 275 -2.66 -2.11 14.19
CA SER A 275 -1.51 -1.47 13.57
C SER A 275 -0.82 -0.55 14.55
N THR A 276 0.51 -0.60 14.52
CA THR A 276 1.39 0.34 15.22
C THR A 276 2.25 1.16 14.25
N ALA A 277 1.93 1.11 12.95
CA ALA A 277 2.81 1.58 11.90
C ALA A 277 3.18 3.05 12.02
N GLN A 278 4.48 3.35 12.02
CA GLN A 278 5.09 4.68 11.92
C GLN A 278 5.07 5.24 10.49
N ASN A 279 4.91 4.37 9.49
CA ASN A 279 4.64 4.73 8.11
C ASN A 279 3.62 3.80 7.44
N GLU A 280 2.63 4.39 6.77
CA GLU A 280 1.57 3.70 6.05
C GLU A 280 0.84 4.66 5.12
N PHE A 281 0.67 4.29 3.85
CA PHE A 281 -0.01 5.11 2.85
C PHE A 281 -1.47 4.69 2.63
N PHE A 282 -1.85 3.46 3.03
CA PHE A 282 -3.23 2.98 2.92
C PHE A 282 -3.58 1.92 3.98
N GLY A 283 -2.76 0.87 4.17
CA GLY A 283 -3.03 -0.13 5.20
C GLY A 283 -3.95 -1.28 4.77
N LEU A 284 -3.69 -1.88 3.59
CA LEU A 284 -4.45 -3.02 3.07
C LEU A 284 -4.65 -4.15 4.09
N ALA A 285 -3.61 -4.53 4.83
CA ALA A 285 -3.68 -5.60 5.83
C ALA A 285 -4.75 -5.34 6.91
N MET A 286 -4.97 -4.08 7.27
CA MET A 286 -5.98 -3.69 8.25
C MET A 286 -7.39 -3.74 7.64
N LEU A 287 -7.56 -3.40 6.36
CA LEU A 287 -8.82 -3.55 5.64
C LEU A 287 -9.17 -5.03 5.43
N GLU A 288 -8.21 -5.86 5.04
CA GLU A 288 -8.36 -7.31 4.94
C GLU A 288 -8.80 -7.91 6.28
N ALA A 289 -8.21 -7.45 7.39
CA ALA A 289 -8.61 -7.88 8.74
C ALA A 289 -10.02 -7.42 9.12
N CYS A 290 -10.40 -6.17 8.82
CA CYS A 290 -11.77 -5.68 9.04
C CYS A 290 -12.78 -6.52 8.26
N TYR A 291 -12.47 -6.82 6.99
CA TYR A 291 -13.32 -7.63 6.15
C TYR A 291 -13.44 -9.07 6.69
N ALA A 292 -12.34 -9.65 7.17
CA ALA A 292 -12.31 -10.96 7.81
C ALA A 292 -13.04 -11.02 9.17
N GLY A 293 -13.44 -9.87 9.75
CA GLY A 293 -14.27 -9.81 10.95
C GLY A 293 -13.60 -9.22 12.20
N CYS A 294 -12.37 -8.71 12.07
CA CYS A 294 -11.66 -8.04 13.15
C CYS A 294 -12.18 -6.62 13.39
N THR A 295 -12.08 -6.15 14.63
CA THR A 295 -12.15 -4.74 14.97
C THR A 295 -10.77 -4.10 14.79
N PRO A 296 -10.63 -3.01 14.01
CA PRO A 296 -9.34 -2.36 13.83
C PRO A 296 -8.97 -1.50 15.04
N VAL A 297 -7.69 -1.49 15.37
CA VAL A 297 -7.05 -0.51 16.27
C VAL A 297 -5.84 0.05 15.55
N VAL A 298 -5.90 1.33 15.19
CA VAL A 298 -4.91 1.97 14.30
C VAL A 298 -4.44 3.31 14.89
N PRO A 299 -3.24 3.80 14.53
CA PRO A 299 -2.75 5.07 15.08
C PRO A 299 -3.52 6.27 14.48
N ASP A 300 -3.71 7.33 15.27
CA ASP A 300 -4.33 8.58 14.84
C ASP A 300 -3.36 9.48 14.04
N ARG A 301 -2.84 8.95 12.93
CA ARG A 301 -1.89 9.60 12.03
C ARG A 301 -1.79 8.85 10.71
N LEU A 302 -1.03 9.39 9.77
CA LEU A 302 -0.85 8.82 8.43
C LEU A 302 -2.18 8.78 7.66
N ALA A 303 -2.37 7.78 6.81
CA ALA A 303 -3.63 7.52 6.10
C ALA A 303 -4.79 7.04 7.00
N TYR A 304 -4.52 6.60 8.24
CA TYR A 304 -5.54 5.96 9.06
C TYR A 304 -6.75 6.86 9.42
N PRO A 305 -6.60 8.15 9.76
CA PRO A 305 -7.73 9.06 9.98
C PRO A 305 -8.69 9.20 8.78
N GLU A 306 -8.21 9.02 7.56
CA GLU A 306 -9.04 9.04 6.34
C GLU A 306 -9.89 7.76 6.20
N LEU A 307 -9.37 6.65 6.73
CA LEU A 307 -9.92 5.31 6.50
C LEU A 307 -10.77 4.80 7.67
N TYR A 308 -10.47 5.24 8.90
CA TYR A 308 -11.03 4.70 10.13
C TYR A 308 -11.63 5.81 11.02
N PRO A 309 -12.88 5.66 11.48
CA PRO A 309 -13.49 6.54 12.48
C PRO A 309 -12.67 6.68 13.78
N GLU A 310 -12.90 7.75 14.53
CA GLU A 310 -12.17 8.07 15.77
C GLU A 310 -12.15 6.95 16.81
N GLN A 311 -13.25 6.21 16.96
CA GLN A 311 -13.36 5.11 17.92
C GLN A 311 -12.38 3.95 17.70
N TYR A 312 -11.79 3.84 16.50
CA TYR A 312 -10.80 2.81 16.18
C TYR A 312 -9.35 3.34 16.25
N ARG A 313 -9.18 4.63 16.59
CA ARG A 313 -7.90 5.33 16.54
C ARG A 313 -7.33 5.55 17.93
N TYR A 314 -6.00 5.48 18.05
CA TYR A 314 -5.29 5.83 19.28
C TYR A 314 -4.21 6.89 19.02
N GLY A 315 -4.10 7.87 19.93
CA GLY A 315 -3.13 8.97 19.83
C GLY A 315 -1.85 8.79 20.64
N SER A 316 -1.83 7.86 21.61
CA SER A 316 -0.66 7.64 22.48
C SER A 316 -0.50 6.16 22.86
N PRO A 317 0.68 5.74 23.38
CA PRO A 317 0.88 4.38 23.90
C PRO A 317 -0.13 3.98 24.98
N GLU A 318 -0.47 4.91 25.88
CA GLU A 318 -1.46 4.70 26.94
C GLU A 318 -2.87 4.54 26.34
N GLY A 319 -3.18 5.34 25.31
CA GLY A 319 -4.43 5.23 24.55
C GLY A 319 -4.57 3.89 23.83
N LEU A 320 -3.48 3.36 23.26
CA LEU A 320 -3.45 2.03 22.65
C LEU A 320 -3.80 0.95 23.68
N VAL A 321 -3.13 0.96 24.83
CA VAL A 321 -3.39 0.00 25.92
C VAL A 321 -4.83 0.14 26.43
N ALA A 322 -5.33 1.37 26.62
CA ALA A 322 -6.69 1.61 27.09
C ALA A 322 -7.76 1.07 26.12
N LEU A 323 -7.60 1.35 24.83
CA LEU A 323 -8.52 0.85 23.80
C LEU A 323 -8.49 -0.67 23.73
N LEU A 324 -7.31 -1.28 23.70
CA LEU A 324 -7.19 -2.74 23.68
C LEU A 324 -7.76 -3.40 24.93
N ARG A 325 -7.52 -2.83 26.12
CA ARG A 325 -8.12 -3.30 27.38
C ARG A 325 -9.65 -3.32 27.27
N SER A 326 -10.25 -2.24 26.76
CA SER A 326 -11.71 -2.19 26.60
C SER A 326 -12.23 -3.28 25.67
N LEU A 327 -11.56 -3.53 24.54
CA LEU A 327 -11.95 -4.54 23.56
C LEU A 327 -11.68 -5.98 24.02
N ILE A 328 -10.76 -6.20 24.96
CA ILE A 328 -10.56 -7.51 25.60
C ILE A 328 -11.69 -7.80 26.59
N LEU A 329 -12.05 -6.81 27.42
CA LEU A 329 -13.09 -6.94 28.45
C LEU A 329 -14.50 -6.98 27.84
N GLU A 330 -14.73 -6.16 26.82
CA GLU A 330 -15.97 -6.08 26.04
C GLU A 330 -15.67 -6.52 24.61
N ARG A 331 -15.71 -7.84 24.41
CA ARG A 331 -15.36 -8.44 23.13
C ARG A 331 -16.24 -7.88 22.02
N PRO A 332 -15.67 -7.29 20.95
CA PRO A 332 -16.47 -6.65 19.90
C PRO A 332 -17.24 -7.69 19.10
N GLU A 333 -18.39 -7.36 18.52
CA GLU A 333 -19.13 -8.29 17.65
C GLU A 333 -18.35 -8.64 16.36
N PRO A 334 -18.39 -9.90 15.88
CA PRO A 334 -17.75 -10.30 14.62
C PRO A 334 -18.27 -9.51 13.43
N GLY A 335 -17.34 -8.91 12.66
CA GLY A 335 -17.70 -8.21 11.42
C GLY A 335 -18.33 -6.83 11.60
N ALA A 336 -18.42 -6.29 12.81
CA ALA A 336 -18.96 -4.94 13.04
C ALA A 336 -18.24 -3.85 12.22
N ALA A 337 -16.94 -4.03 11.96
CA ALA A 337 -16.12 -3.12 11.15
C ALA A 337 -15.98 -3.52 9.67
N ARG A 338 -16.66 -4.58 9.20
CA ARG A 338 -16.54 -5.07 7.80
C ARG A 338 -16.88 -3.99 6.77
N HIS A 339 -17.91 -3.19 7.06
CA HIS A 339 -18.36 -2.09 6.20
C HIS A 339 -17.27 -1.05 5.88
N LEU A 340 -16.26 -0.89 6.74
CA LEU A 340 -15.13 0.02 6.48
C LEU A 340 -14.28 -0.44 5.29
N ALA A 341 -14.21 -1.77 5.08
CA ALA A 341 -13.44 -2.41 4.02
C ALA A 341 -14.26 -2.71 2.75
N GLU A 342 -15.58 -2.94 2.88
CA GLU A 342 -16.46 -3.26 1.73
C GLU A 342 -16.37 -2.24 0.58
N ARG A 343 -16.21 -0.96 0.90
CA ARG A 343 -16.05 0.12 -0.09
C ARG A 343 -14.76 0.04 -0.91
N PHE A 344 -13.79 -0.76 -0.48
CA PHE A 344 -12.48 -0.92 -1.12
C PHE A 344 -12.29 -2.30 -1.78
N THR A 345 -13.35 -3.09 -1.91
CA THR A 345 -13.26 -4.34 -2.69
C THR A 345 -13.07 -4.03 -4.17
N ALA A 346 -12.48 -4.98 -4.90
CA ALA A 346 -12.33 -4.88 -6.36
C ALA A 346 -13.66 -4.57 -7.06
N GLU A 347 -14.73 -5.25 -6.67
CA GLU A 347 -16.08 -5.01 -7.21
C GLU A 347 -16.60 -3.60 -6.91
N SER A 348 -16.48 -3.13 -5.67
CA SER A 348 -16.94 -1.79 -5.27
C SER A 348 -16.20 -0.66 -5.99
N LEU A 349 -14.90 -0.83 -6.24
CA LEU A 349 -14.07 0.19 -6.88
C LEU A 349 -14.04 0.07 -8.41
N GLN A 350 -14.49 -1.04 -8.99
CA GLN A 350 -14.45 -1.28 -10.43
C GLN A 350 -15.06 -0.11 -11.24
N PRO A 351 -16.25 0.42 -10.93
CA PRO A 351 -16.83 1.53 -11.71
C PRO A 351 -15.97 2.80 -11.69
N ALA A 352 -15.32 3.11 -10.56
CA ALA A 352 -14.45 4.27 -10.43
C ALA A 352 -13.17 4.11 -11.27
N TYR A 353 -12.60 2.90 -11.31
CA TYR A 353 -11.47 2.58 -12.18
C TYR A 353 -11.86 2.65 -13.66
N GLU A 354 -12.98 2.06 -14.06
CA GLU A 354 -13.47 2.12 -15.45
C GLU A 354 -13.65 3.57 -15.93
N ALA A 355 -14.34 4.39 -15.13
CA ALA A 355 -14.57 5.79 -15.46
C ALA A 355 -13.26 6.59 -15.56
N THR A 356 -12.34 6.39 -14.60
CA THR A 356 -11.08 7.12 -14.53
C THR A 356 -10.15 6.76 -15.69
N LEU A 357 -9.92 5.47 -15.94
CA LEU A 357 -9.08 5.01 -17.04
C LEU A 357 -9.68 5.38 -18.40
N ALA A 358 -11.00 5.28 -18.57
CA ALA A 358 -11.66 5.67 -19.81
C ALA A 358 -11.56 7.17 -20.09
N ARG A 359 -11.70 8.01 -19.07
CA ARG A 359 -11.55 9.47 -19.15
C ARG A 359 -10.11 9.85 -19.53
N ILE A 360 -9.12 9.31 -18.83
CA ILE A 360 -7.70 9.64 -19.08
C ILE A 360 -7.27 9.18 -20.47
N ALA A 361 -7.67 7.99 -20.90
CA ALA A 361 -7.40 7.52 -22.27
C ALA A 361 -8.13 8.32 -23.36
N GLY A 362 -9.22 9.01 -23.01
CA GLY A 362 -10.02 9.82 -23.93
C GLY A 362 -9.52 11.26 -24.13
N HIS A 363 -8.66 11.77 -23.24
CA HIS A 363 -8.01 13.07 -23.42
C HIS A 363 -6.93 12.95 -24.50
N ARG A 364 -7.28 13.33 -25.73
CA ARG A 364 -6.36 13.49 -26.87
C ARG A 364 -6.23 14.95 -27.27
#